data_AF-A0A4W3HJS0-F1
#
_entry.id   AF-A0A4W3HJS0-F1
#
_cell.length_a   1.000
_cell.length_b   1.000
_cell.length_c   1.000
_cell.angle_alpha   90.00
_cell.angle_beta   90.00
_cell.angle_gamma   90.00
#
_symmetry.space_group_name_H-M   'P 1'
#
loop_
_entity.id
_entity.type
_entity.pdbx_description
1 polymer ?
#
loop_
_entity_poly.entity_id
_entity_poly.type
_entity_poly.pdbx_seq_one_letter_code
_entity_poly.pdbx_strand_id
1 'polypeptide(L)'
;WVGTRLWSFSLCQMLKRGLRLGLGLSPVRHYTLDLRGIYPPITTPFNPLGQLQYQQLVDNVHRWSQLPFRGKGAEELQALTLSKRYEILATCVDKERTLLYSGGDEKPMTKKMAAVGADAVMVVTPSYYRGRLNTAAFVHHYSRVADGSPVPVVLYSVPGNTGLELPLDAILTLSQHPNIIGLKDSGGDVS
;
A
#
# COMPACT_ATOMS: atom_id res chain seq x y z
N TRP A 1 32.19 14.07 -13.15
CA TRP A 1 32.13 13.28 -14.40
C TRP A 1 32.85 11.97 -14.12
N VAL A 2 32.29 10.76 -14.09
CA VAL A 2 30.97 10.18 -14.43
C VAL A 2 30.84 8.91 -13.57
N GLY A 3 29.67 8.61 -13.01
CA GLY A 3 29.49 7.38 -12.22
C GLY A 3 28.03 7.09 -11.83
N THR A 4 27.11 7.04 -12.79
CA THR A 4 25.66 6.80 -12.52
C THR A 4 24.92 5.98 -13.60
N ARG A 5 25.58 5.09 -14.35
CA ARG A 5 24.95 4.41 -15.52
C ARG A 5 24.80 2.88 -15.47
N LEU A 6 24.56 2.27 -14.31
CA LEU A 6 24.43 0.79 -14.25
C LEU A 6 23.12 0.22 -13.69
N TRP A 7 22.13 1.03 -13.30
CA TRP A 7 20.90 0.48 -12.66
C TRP A 7 19.61 0.55 -13.49
N SER A 8 19.55 1.26 -14.62
CA SER A 8 18.26 1.48 -15.32
C SER A 8 17.92 0.45 -16.42
N PHE A 9 18.86 -0.40 -16.85
CA PHE A 9 18.64 -1.27 -18.02
C PHE A 9 18.08 -2.67 -17.72
N SER A 10 18.04 -3.10 -16.45
CA SER A 10 17.79 -4.51 -16.12
C SER A 10 16.30 -4.88 -15.96
N LEU A 11 15.48 -4.00 -15.36
CA LEU A 11 14.11 -4.40 -14.96
C LEU A 11 13.15 -4.54 -16.16
N CYS A 12 13.23 -3.63 -17.13
CA CYS A 12 12.34 -3.62 -18.30
C CYS A 12 12.65 -4.75 -19.30
N GLN A 13 13.91 -5.23 -19.36
CA GLN A 13 14.27 -6.41 -20.15
C GLN A 13 13.93 -7.73 -19.44
N MET A 14 13.95 -7.76 -18.11
CA MET A 14 13.54 -8.94 -17.32
C MET A 14 12.05 -9.26 -17.50
N LEU A 15 11.18 -8.25 -17.49
CA LEU A 15 9.73 -8.43 -17.66
C LEU A 15 9.35 -8.90 -19.07
N LYS A 16 10.13 -8.55 -20.10
CA LYS A 16 9.87 -8.93 -21.50
C LYS A 16 10.37 -10.33 -21.89
N ARG A 17 11.25 -10.96 -21.09
CA ARG A 17 11.90 -12.24 -21.43
C ARG A 17 11.21 -13.48 -20.87
N GLY A 18 10.07 -13.37 -20.19
CA GLY A 18 9.35 -14.53 -19.65
C GLY A 18 10.19 -15.39 -18.70
N LEU A 19 11.27 -14.83 -18.12
CA LEU A 19 12.03 -15.52 -17.09
C LEU A 19 11.13 -15.67 -15.88
N ARG A 20 10.85 -16.92 -15.53
CA ARG A 20 10.23 -17.28 -14.25
C ARG A 20 11.05 -16.60 -13.16
N LEU A 21 10.48 -15.55 -12.56
CA LEU A 21 10.94 -15.05 -11.27
C LEU A 21 10.94 -16.26 -10.35
N GLY A 22 12.13 -16.69 -9.93
CA GLY A 22 12.25 -17.58 -8.79
C GLY A 22 11.57 -16.86 -7.64
N LEU A 23 10.32 -17.23 -7.37
CA LEU A 23 9.53 -16.80 -6.22
C LEU A 23 10.15 -17.45 -4.97
N GLY A 24 11.39 -17.09 -4.69
CA GLY A 24 11.92 -17.18 -3.34
C GLY A 24 11.14 -16.16 -2.53
N LEU A 25 10.23 -16.65 -1.69
CA LEU A 25 9.58 -15.84 -0.67
C LEU A 25 10.70 -15.11 0.08
N SER A 26 10.80 -13.80 -0.11
CA SER A 26 11.69 -13.01 0.74
C SER A 26 11.19 -13.19 2.17
N PRO A 27 12.06 -13.54 3.13
CA PRO A 27 11.63 -13.77 4.50
C PRO A 27 10.92 -12.51 4.99
N VAL A 28 9.67 -12.69 5.44
CA VAL A 28 8.88 -11.64 6.07
C VAL A 28 9.73 -11.07 7.20
N ARG A 29 10.02 -9.77 7.15
CA ARG A 29 10.85 -9.12 8.17
C ARG A 29 10.09 -9.14 9.50
N HIS A 30 10.50 -9.98 10.43
CA HIS A 30 10.02 -9.97 11.82
C HIS A 30 10.71 -8.82 12.59
N TYR A 31 10.35 -7.60 12.26
CA TYR A 31 10.50 -6.44 13.14
C TYR A 31 9.10 -5.88 13.38
N THR A 32 8.82 -5.42 14.59
CA THR A 32 7.64 -4.58 14.84
C THR A 32 7.79 -3.35 13.95
N LEU A 33 6.95 -3.25 12.92
CA LEU A 33 7.02 -2.16 11.96
C LEU A 33 6.65 -0.84 12.67
N ASP A 34 7.60 0.09 12.73
CA ASP A 34 7.37 1.43 13.29
C ASP A 34 6.91 2.39 12.18
N LEU A 35 5.65 2.80 12.29
CA LEU A 35 4.96 3.71 11.36
C LEU A 35 5.21 5.20 11.63
N ARG A 36 5.98 5.57 12.66
CA ARG A 36 6.22 6.99 12.95
C ARG A 36 7.06 7.62 11.84
N GLY A 37 6.51 8.67 11.23
CA GLY A 37 7.20 9.47 10.21
C GLY A 37 6.27 9.97 9.12
N ILE A 38 6.87 10.44 8.03
CA ILE A 38 6.15 11.02 6.88
C ILE A 38 6.18 10.03 5.71
N TYR A 39 5.02 9.85 5.09
CA TYR A 39 4.78 8.94 3.96
C TYR A 39 4.06 9.72 2.85
N PRO A 40 4.77 10.25 1.83
CA PRO A 40 4.12 10.84 0.69
C PRO A 40 3.32 9.78 -0.10
N PRO A 41 2.10 10.11 -0.57
CA PRO A 41 1.37 9.24 -1.47
C PRO A 41 2.05 9.20 -2.85
N ILE A 42 2.31 8.00 -3.34
CA ILE A 42 2.88 7.78 -4.66
C ILE A 42 1.83 8.02 -5.73
N THR A 43 2.11 8.98 -6.61
CA THR A 43 1.29 9.24 -7.79
C THR A 43 1.68 8.28 -8.91
N THR A 44 0.69 7.94 -9.73
CA THR A 44 0.89 7.11 -10.92
C THR A 44 0.89 8.02 -12.16
N PRO A 45 2.05 8.28 -12.80
CA PRO A 45 2.11 9.22 -13.91
C PRO A 45 1.54 8.63 -15.19
N PHE A 46 0.67 9.39 -15.88
CA PHE A 46 0.08 9.04 -17.17
C PHE A 46 0.36 10.14 -18.21
N ASN A 47 0.43 9.76 -19.48
CA ASN A 47 0.39 10.74 -20.57
C ASN A 47 -1.07 11.13 -20.89
N PRO A 48 -1.31 12.13 -21.77
CA PRO A 48 -2.66 12.55 -22.15
C PRO A 48 -3.53 11.46 -22.79
N LEU A 49 -2.91 10.36 -23.26
CA LEU A 49 -3.61 9.19 -23.81
C LEU A 49 -3.96 8.13 -22.73
N GLY A 50 -3.71 8.41 -21.45
CA GLY A 50 -3.96 7.49 -20.34
C GLY A 50 -2.94 6.35 -20.23
N GLN A 51 -1.79 6.45 -20.88
CA GLN A 51 -0.74 5.43 -20.84
C GLN A 51 0.24 5.69 -19.70
N LEU A 52 0.50 4.65 -18.92
CA LEU A 52 1.41 4.69 -17.77
C LEU A 52 2.84 5.06 -18.18
N GLN A 53 3.42 6.04 -17.49
CA GLN A 53 4.76 6.55 -17.74
C GLN A 53 5.77 5.94 -16.76
N TYR A 54 6.19 4.69 -17.00
CA TYR A 54 7.07 3.94 -16.08
C TYR A 54 8.39 4.66 -15.76
N GLN A 55 9.03 5.30 -16.73
CA GLN A 55 10.29 6.00 -16.47
C GLN A 55 10.07 7.18 -15.49
N GLN A 56 8.97 7.92 -15.65
CA GLN A 56 8.64 9.01 -14.73
C GLN A 56 8.31 8.49 -13.33
N LEU A 57 7.65 7.33 -13.22
CA LEU A 57 7.40 6.67 -11.94
C LEU A 57 8.72 6.31 -11.24
N VAL A 58 9.65 5.67 -11.96
CA VAL A 58 10.98 5.33 -11.45
C VAL A 58 11.74 6.58 -11.00
N ASP A 59 11.73 7.64 -11.82
CA ASP A 59 12.41 8.88 -11.50
C ASP A 59 11.83 9.54 -10.24
N ASN A 60 10.50 9.52 -10.07
CA ASN A 60 9.83 10.05 -8.88
C ASN A 60 10.15 9.23 -7.63
N VAL A 61 10.10 7.90 -7.71
CA VAL A 61 10.47 7.00 -6.61
C VAL A 61 11.92 7.24 -6.18
N HIS A 62 12.83 7.41 -7.14
CA HIS A 62 14.23 7.73 -6.88
C HIS A 62 14.43 9.12 -6.25
N ARG A 63 13.70 10.15 -6.69
CA ARG A 63 13.76 11.47 -6.04
C ARG A 63 13.29 11.41 -4.60
N TRP A 64 12.20 10.69 -4.33
CA TRP A 64 11.69 10.55 -2.96
C TRP A 64 12.58 9.71 -2.06
N SER A 65 13.30 8.72 -2.59
CA SER A 65 14.28 7.96 -1.82
C SER A 65 15.49 8.79 -1.37
N GLN A 66 15.66 10.02 -1.89
CA GLN A 66 16.69 10.96 -1.44
C GLN A 66 16.21 11.89 -0.32
N LEU A 67 14.90 12.01 -0.12
CA LEU A 67 14.30 12.86 0.93
C LEU A 67 14.20 12.09 2.24
N PRO A 68 14.17 12.74 3.42
CA PRO A 68 14.15 12.07 4.73
C PRO A 68 12.77 11.51 5.12
N PHE A 69 12.06 10.89 4.18
CA PHE A 69 10.79 10.21 4.43
C PHE A 69 11.02 8.82 5.01
N ARG A 70 10.15 8.44 5.95
CA ARG A 70 10.18 7.12 6.58
C ARG A 70 9.81 6.01 5.59
N GLY A 71 8.90 6.34 4.68
CA GLY A 71 8.36 5.40 3.72
C GLY A 71 7.59 6.12 2.62
N LYS A 72 6.78 5.35 1.89
CA LYS A 72 5.94 5.82 0.79
C LYS A 72 4.57 5.12 0.86
N GLY A 73 3.50 5.78 0.40
CA GLY A 73 2.14 5.23 0.39
C GLY A 73 1.60 5.04 -1.03
N ALA A 74 1.35 3.82 -1.49
CA ALA A 74 0.74 3.56 -2.79
C ALA A 74 -0.80 3.52 -2.67
N GLU A 75 -1.44 4.68 -2.77
CA GLU A 75 -2.85 4.85 -2.38
C GLU A 75 -3.87 4.83 -3.53
N GLU A 76 -3.48 5.33 -4.71
CA GLU A 76 -4.40 5.59 -5.83
C GLU A 76 -4.60 4.38 -6.76
N LEU A 77 -4.03 3.22 -6.42
CA LEU A 77 -3.96 2.10 -7.37
C LEU A 77 -5.32 1.41 -7.61
N GLN A 78 -6.34 1.71 -6.80
CA GLN A 78 -7.67 1.10 -6.92
C GLN A 78 -8.37 1.39 -8.26
N ALA A 79 -8.03 2.49 -8.92
CA ALA A 79 -8.54 2.81 -10.26
C ALA A 79 -7.92 1.95 -11.39
N LEU A 80 -6.90 1.15 -11.09
CA LEU A 80 -6.14 0.38 -12.07
C LEU A 80 -6.47 -1.11 -12.04
N THR A 81 -6.20 -1.80 -13.14
CA THR A 81 -6.26 -3.26 -13.22
C THR A 81 -5.25 -3.88 -12.27
N LEU A 82 -5.55 -5.06 -11.71
CA LEU A 82 -4.67 -5.73 -10.74
C LEU A 82 -3.23 -5.91 -11.23
N SER A 83 -3.04 -6.28 -12.50
CA SER A 83 -1.69 -6.41 -13.10
C SER A 83 -0.90 -5.10 -12.98
N LYS A 84 -1.52 -3.98 -13.36
CA LYS A 84 -0.89 -2.66 -13.26
C LYS A 84 -0.58 -2.27 -11.82
N ARG A 85 -1.46 -2.61 -10.87
CA ARG A 85 -1.19 -2.38 -9.43
C ARG A 85 0.08 -3.10 -8.99
N TYR A 86 0.26 -4.36 -9.37
CA TYR A 86 1.45 -5.13 -9.02
C TYR A 86 2.71 -4.58 -9.65
N GLU A 87 2.67 -4.19 -10.92
CA GLU A 87 3.81 -3.59 -11.62
C GLU A 87 4.26 -2.27 -10.99
N ILE A 88 3.30 -1.39 -10.67
CA ILE A 88 3.57 -0.12 -10.00
C ILE A 88 4.14 -0.38 -8.60
N LEU A 89 3.51 -1.27 -7.82
CA LEU A 89 3.96 -1.59 -6.48
C LEU A 89 5.38 -2.15 -6.48
N ALA A 90 5.69 -3.10 -7.38
CA ALA A 90 7.03 -3.67 -7.54
C ALA A 90 8.08 -2.60 -7.88
N THR A 91 7.71 -1.55 -8.62
CA THR A 91 8.58 -0.42 -8.95
C THR A 91 8.88 0.46 -7.73
N CYS A 92 7.99 0.45 -6.73
CA CYS A 92 8.09 1.29 -5.54
C CYS A 92 8.79 0.62 -4.35
N VAL A 93 9.08 -0.69 -4.44
CA VAL A 93 9.74 -1.45 -3.38
C VAL A 93 11.14 -0.89 -3.10
N ASP A 94 11.41 -0.71 -1.81
CA ASP A 94 12.63 -0.13 -1.28
C ASP A 94 13.10 -0.99 -0.11
N LYS A 95 14.39 -1.36 -0.08
CA LYS A 95 14.91 -2.26 0.97
C LYS A 95 15.14 -1.55 2.31
N GLU A 96 15.21 -0.22 2.28
CA GLU A 96 15.56 0.60 3.44
C GLU A 96 14.36 1.36 4.01
N ARG A 97 13.26 1.47 3.25
CA ARG A 97 12.12 2.32 3.58
C ARG A 97 10.81 1.57 3.45
N THR A 98 9.88 1.91 4.34
CA THR A 98 8.58 1.25 4.42
C THR A 98 7.70 1.58 3.22
N LEU A 99 7.08 0.56 2.63
CA LEU A 99 6.06 0.70 1.59
C LEU A 99 4.69 0.31 2.14
N LEU A 100 3.80 1.29 2.27
CA LEU A 100 2.40 1.09 2.63
C LEU A 100 1.57 1.00 1.35
N TYR A 101 0.74 -0.04 1.21
CA TYR A 101 -0.10 -0.22 0.02
C TYR A 101 -1.59 -0.12 0.34
N SER A 102 -2.34 0.74 -0.35
CA SER A 102 -3.81 0.77 -0.27
C SER A 102 -4.44 -0.17 -1.28
N GLY A 103 -5.23 -1.12 -0.78
CA GLY A 103 -5.98 -2.07 -1.61
C GLY A 103 -5.99 -3.49 -1.03
N GLY A 104 -6.04 -3.61 0.29
CA GLY A 104 -6.07 -4.88 1.02
C GLY A 104 -7.47 -5.36 1.41
N ASP A 105 -8.50 -4.89 0.71
CA ASP A 105 -9.93 -4.99 1.08
C ASP A 105 -10.41 -6.44 1.26
N GLU A 106 -9.65 -7.42 0.77
CA GLU A 106 -9.89 -8.85 0.96
C GLU A 106 -8.61 -9.64 1.22
N LYS A 107 -8.76 -10.78 1.93
CA LYS A 107 -7.65 -11.71 2.29
C LYS A 107 -6.75 -12.07 1.11
N PRO A 108 -7.25 -12.47 -0.08
CA PRO A 108 -6.37 -12.86 -1.19
C PRO A 108 -5.51 -11.70 -1.69
N MET A 109 -6.00 -10.46 -1.55
CA MET A 109 -5.28 -9.28 -1.99
C MET A 109 -4.09 -8.99 -1.08
N THR A 110 -4.29 -9.01 0.24
CA THR A 110 -3.21 -8.79 1.22
C THR A 110 -2.01 -9.72 1.00
N LYS A 111 -2.27 -11.02 0.73
CA LYS A 111 -1.22 -12.00 0.40
C LYS A 111 -0.44 -11.65 -0.86
N LYS A 112 -1.12 -11.22 -1.92
CA LYS A 112 -0.46 -10.84 -3.17
C LYS A 112 0.36 -9.57 -2.99
N MET A 113 -0.14 -8.59 -2.26
CA MET A 113 0.57 -7.32 -2.03
C MET A 113 1.81 -7.52 -1.16
N ALA A 114 1.72 -8.37 -0.13
CA ALA A 114 2.87 -8.81 0.63
C ALA A 114 3.91 -9.53 -0.25
N ALA A 115 3.46 -10.44 -1.14
CA ALA A 115 4.35 -11.16 -2.04
C ALA A 115 5.05 -10.23 -3.07
N VAL A 116 4.44 -9.11 -3.43
CA VAL A 116 5.06 -8.08 -4.29
C VAL A 116 6.07 -7.23 -3.51
N GLY A 117 5.93 -7.12 -2.19
CA GLY A 117 6.89 -6.42 -1.32
C GLY A 117 6.32 -5.26 -0.51
N ALA A 118 4.99 -5.20 -0.31
CA ALA A 118 4.42 -4.27 0.67
C ALA A 118 4.83 -4.67 2.09
N ASP A 119 5.29 -3.71 2.89
CA ASP A 119 5.62 -3.94 4.31
C ASP A 119 4.38 -3.95 5.20
N ALA A 120 3.33 -3.21 4.79
CA ALA A 120 2.01 -3.24 5.40
C ALA A 120 0.94 -2.85 4.37
N VAL A 121 -0.30 -3.22 4.65
CA VAL A 121 -1.46 -2.90 3.80
C VAL A 121 -2.39 -1.92 4.51
N MET A 122 -2.78 -0.87 3.80
CA MET A 122 -3.84 0.06 4.19
C MET A 122 -5.17 -0.46 3.64
N VAL A 123 -6.16 -0.55 4.52
CA VAL A 123 -7.48 -1.08 4.19
C VAL A 123 -8.50 0.04 4.34
N VAL A 124 -9.01 0.51 3.20
CA VAL A 124 -10.00 1.59 3.13
C VAL A 124 -11.31 1.13 3.74
N THR A 125 -11.98 2.02 4.49
CA THR A 125 -13.32 1.77 5.02
C THR A 125 -14.27 1.31 3.90
N PRO A 126 -14.86 0.11 3.98
CA PRO A 126 -15.85 -0.31 3.00
C PRO A 126 -17.00 0.71 2.98
N SER A 127 -17.50 1.07 1.80
CA SER A 127 -18.40 2.23 1.68
C SER A 127 -19.57 2.05 0.73
N TYR A 128 -19.52 1.08 -0.17
CA TYR A 128 -20.53 0.92 -1.22
C TYR A 128 -21.95 0.74 -0.64
N TYR A 129 -22.11 -0.14 0.35
CA TYR A 129 -23.37 -0.37 1.06
C TYR A 129 -23.45 0.38 2.38
N ARG A 130 -23.11 1.67 2.40
CA ARG A 130 -22.98 2.49 3.62
C ARG A 130 -24.11 2.35 4.63
N GLY A 131 -25.37 2.31 4.19
CA GLY A 131 -26.54 2.19 5.07
C GLY A 131 -26.67 0.82 5.78
N ARG A 132 -25.83 -0.16 5.43
CA ARG A 132 -25.75 -1.47 6.07
C ARG A 132 -24.51 -1.63 6.96
N LEU A 133 -23.64 -0.63 6.98
CA LEU A 133 -22.40 -0.68 7.76
C LEU A 133 -22.65 -0.12 9.15
N ASN A 134 -22.22 -0.89 10.14
CA ASN A 134 -22.26 -0.55 11.56
C ASN A 134 -20.94 -0.99 12.20
N THR A 135 -20.74 -0.65 13.48
CA THR A 135 -19.54 -0.99 14.24
C THR A 135 -19.16 -2.48 14.11
N ALA A 136 -20.13 -3.38 14.27
CA ALA A 136 -19.88 -4.82 14.16
C ALA A 136 -19.43 -5.24 12.75
N ALA A 137 -20.01 -4.65 11.71
CA ALA A 137 -19.61 -4.91 10.33
C ALA A 137 -18.17 -4.47 10.05
N PHE A 138 -17.77 -3.29 10.56
CA PHE A 138 -16.39 -2.81 10.44
C PHE A 138 -15.42 -3.72 11.19
N VAL A 139 -15.71 -4.01 12.47
CA VAL A 139 -14.86 -4.88 13.29
C VAL A 139 -14.67 -6.24 12.62
N HIS A 140 -15.76 -6.86 12.15
CA HIS A 140 -15.69 -8.15 11.46
C HIS A 140 -14.88 -8.06 10.16
N HIS A 141 -15.09 -7.05 9.32
CA HIS A 141 -14.37 -6.89 8.06
C HIS A 141 -12.85 -6.75 8.29
N TYR A 142 -12.45 -5.80 9.15
CA TYR A 142 -11.04 -5.53 9.41
C TYR A 142 -10.35 -6.70 10.14
N SER A 143 -11.00 -7.31 11.13
CA SER A 143 -10.44 -8.49 11.83
C SER A 143 -10.23 -9.63 10.84
N ARG A 144 -11.21 -9.90 9.96
CA ARG A 144 -11.07 -10.92 8.92
C ARG A 144 -9.90 -10.61 7.99
N VAL A 145 -9.72 -9.38 7.55
CA VAL A 145 -8.57 -9.02 6.70
C VAL A 145 -7.26 -9.20 7.46
N ALA A 146 -7.17 -8.71 8.69
CA ALA A 146 -5.98 -8.78 9.54
C ALA A 146 -5.59 -10.22 9.89
N ASP A 147 -6.54 -11.10 10.21
CA ASP A 147 -6.32 -12.55 10.43
C ASP A 147 -5.70 -13.25 9.21
N GLY A 148 -6.06 -12.80 8.00
CA GLY A 148 -5.61 -13.41 6.75
C GLY A 148 -4.35 -12.79 6.16
N SER A 149 -3.90 -11.66 6.70
CA SER A 149 -2.83 -10.85 6.13
C SER A 149 -1.47 -11.32 6.66
N PRO A 150 -0.51 -11.65 5.77
CA PRO A 150 0.85 -12.02 6.19
C PRO A 150 1.72 -10.80 6.59
N VAL A 151 1.20 -9.59 6.39
CA VAL A 151 1.84 -8.31 6.76
C VAL A 151 0.87 -7.48 7.61
N PRO A 152 1.36 -6.54 8.42
CA PRO A 152 0.50 -5.68 9.24
C PRO A 152 -0.55 -4.91 8.43
N VAL A 153 -1.68 -4.66 9.09
CA VAL A 153 -2.81 -3.88 8.57
C VAL A 153 -2.82 -2.49 9.22
N VAL A 154 -3.08 -1.49 8.39
CA VAL A 154 -3.35 -0.12 8.78
C VAL A 154 -4.80 0.20 8.39
N LEU A 155 -5.60 0.64 9.35
CA LEU A 155 -6.97 1.11 9.10
C LEU A 155 -6.88 2.39 8.27
N TYR A 156 -7.76 2.60 7.29
CA TYR A 156 -7.76 3.82 6.49
C TYR A 156 -9.16 4.44 6.40
N SER A 157 -9.37 5.50 7.18
CA SER A 157 -10.58 6.35 7.16
C SER A 157 -10.35 7.53 6.21
N VAL A 158 -11.20 7.67 5.19
CA VAL A 158 -11.13 8.74 4.17
C VAL A 158 -12.54 9.19 3.78
N PRO A 159 -13.28 9.84 4.69
CA PRO A 159 -14.69 10.20 4.49
C PRO A 159 -14.92 11.11 3.28
N GLY A 160 -13.94 11.92 2.87
CA GLY A 160 -14.01 12.69 1.62
C GLY A 160 -14.23 11.84 0.37
N ASN A 161 -13.78 10.58 0.38
CA ASN A 161 -13.96 9.62 -0.71
C ASN A 161 -15.04 8.57 -0.43
N THR A 162 -15.18 8.15 0.83
CA THR A 162 -16.09 7.06 1.22
C THR A 162 -17.48 7.55 1.63
N GLY A 163 -17.63 8.83 1.99
CA GLY A 163 -18.83 9.36 2.65
C GLY A 163 -19.09 8.73 4.02
N LEU A 164 -18.10 8.07 4.61
CA LEU A 164 -18.19 7.37 5.88
C LEU A 164 -16.90 7.51 6.67
N GLU A 165 -17.06 7.90 7.92
CA GLU A 165 -16.02 7.86 8.93
C GLU A 165 -16.02 6.51 9.65
N LEU A 166 -14.83 6.02 10.01
CA LEU A 166 -14.71 4.81 10.79
C LEU A 166 -15.05 5.11 12.26
N PRO A 167 -16.08 4.48 12.87
CA PRO A 167 -16.49 4.82 14.23
C PRO A 167 -15.39 4.57 15.28
N LEU A 168 -15.28 5.45 16.27
CA LEU A 168 -14.31 5.33 17.37
C LEU A 168 -14.37 3.98 18.08
N ASP A 169 -15.58 3.48 18.39
CA ASP A 169 -15.75 2.17 19.04
C ASP A 169 -15.17 1.03 18.20
N ALA A 170 -15.26 1.12 16.87
CA ALA A 170 -14.65 0.14 15.98
C ALA A 170 -13.13 0.25 16.02
N ILE A 171 -12.58 1.47 16.01
CA ILE A 171 -11.13 1.73 16.10
C ILE A 171 -10.58 1.20 17.42
N LEU A 172 -11.23 1.49 18.55
CA LEU A 172 -10.80 1.01 19.87
C LEU A 172 -10.78 -0.51 19.92
N THR A 173 -11.82 -1.16 19.40
CA THR A 173 -11.88 -2.63 19.33
C THR A 173 -10.76 -3.19 18.43
N LEU A 174 -10.58 -2.62 17.25
CA LEU A 174 -9.60 -3.07 16.25
C LEU A 174 -8.15 -2.80 16.68
N SER A 175 -7.89 -1.78 17.49
CA SER A 175 -6.56 -1.48 18.01
C SER A 175 -5.99 -2.58 18.92
N GLN A 176 -6.86 -3.46 19.45
CA GLN A 176 -6.45 -4.62 20.24
C GLN A 176 -5.99 -5.80 19.36
N HIS A 177 -6.22 -5.76 18.06
CA HIS A 177 -5.86 -6.85 17.16
C HIS A 177 -4.33 -6.86 16.90
N PRO A 178 -3.62 -7.99 17.11
CA PRO A 178 -2.15 -8.02 17.08
C PRO A 178 -1.54 -7.67 15.72
N ASN A 179 -2.31 -7.86 14.63
CA ASN A 179 -1.89 -7.53 13.27
C ASN A 179 -2.42 -6.18 12.75
N ILE A 180 -3.08 -5.37 13.59
CA ILE A 180 -3.51 -4.01 13.24
C ILE A 180 -2.60 -3.04 13.98
N ILE A 181 -1.82 -2.26 13.25
CA ILE A 181 -0.70 -1.49 13.83
C ILE A 181 -0.85 0.03 13.72
N GLY A 182 -1.97 0.50 13.16
CA GLY A 182 -2.21 1.94 13.02
C GLY A 182 -3.48 2.29 12.29
N LEU A 183 -3.73 3.60 12.23
CA LEU A 183 -4.81 4.26 11.52
C LEU A 183 -4.22 5.40 10.67
N LYS A 184 -4.61 5.44 9.41
CA LYS A 184 -4.52 6.62 8.56
C LYS A 184 -5.89 7.28 8.55
N ASP A 185 -5.99 8.46 9.17
CA ASP A 185 -7.20 9.27 9.17
C ASP A 185 -7.06 10.45 8.20
N SER A 186 -8.08 10.67 7.37
CA SER A 186 -8.16 11.79 6.43
C SER A 186 -9.48 12.56 6.56
N GLY A 187 -10.19 12.40 7.69
CA GLY A 187 -11.39 13.16 8.04
C GLY A 187 -11.09 14.58 8.53
N GLY A 188 -9.95 14.78 9.18
CA GLY A 188 -9.49 16.11 9.62
C GLY A 188 -10.20 16.65 10.85
N ASP A 189 -11.02 15.84 11.53
CA ASP A 189 -11.56 16.18 12.84
C ASP A 189 -10.48 15.94 13.92
N VAL A 190 -10.23 16.97 14.73
CA VAL A 190 -9.23 16.97 15.81
C VAL A 190 -9.85 17.37 17.15
N SER A 191 -11.18 17.46 17.20
CA SER A 191 -11.94 17.93 18.37
C SER A 191 -12.00 16.94 19.52
#